data_AF-M7ZHU2-F1
#
_entry.id   AF-M7ZHU2-F1
#
_cell.length_a   1.000
_cell.length_b   1.000
_cell.length_c   1.000
_cell.angle_alpha   90.00
_cell.angle_beta   90.00
_cell.angle_gamma   90.00
#
_symmetry.space_group_name_H-M   'P 1'
#
loop_
_entity.id
_entity.type
_entity.pdbx_description
1 polymer ?
#
loop_
_entity_poly.entity_id
_entity_poly.type
_entity_poly.pdbx_seq_one_letter_code
_entity_poly.pdbx_strand_id
1 'polypeptide(L)'
;MPTYTKTRAAVIAEIANNLVAPVIGEANLAAYRAGFNDSQSDQATRISFKFGCARGVTGTPYYFVNGIPLSDSGSPMDYNKWISTLDPLVGKM
;
A
#
# COMPACT_ATOMS: atom_id res chain seq x y z
N MET A 1 -8.44 14.01 13.17
CA MET A 1 -7.85 14.30 14.50
C MET A 1 -6.68 13.35 14.71
N PRO A 2 -5.57 13.80 15.30
CA PRO A 2 -4.44 12.91 15.50
C PRO A 2 -4.76 11.81 16.54
N THR A 3 -4.24 10.61 16.32
CA THR A 3 -4.64 9.37 17.04
C THR A 3 -3.78 9.06 18.26
N TYR A 4 -2.78 9.89 18.59
CA TYR A 4 -1.79 9.62 19.64
C TYR A 4 -2.37 9.50 21.06
N THR A 5 -3.57 10.01 21.33
CA THR A 5 -4.27 9.86 22.63
C THR A 5 -5.26 8.70 22.67
N LYS A 6 -5.46 7.97 21.57
CA LYS A 6 -6.49 6.93 21.45
C LYS A 6 -5.89 5.55 21.65
N THR A 7 -6.66 4.66 22.27
CA THR A 7 -6.29 3.23 22.29
C THR A 7 -6.40 2.64 20.89
N ARG A 8 -5.65 1.57 20.62
CA ARG A 8 -5.75 0.82 19.36
C ARG A 8 -7.20 0.42 19.06
N ALA A 9 -7.93 -0.08 20.06
CA ALA A 9 -9.31 -0.49 19.90
C ALA A 9 -10.23 0.68 19.50
N ALA A 10 -10.04 1.86 20.09
CA ALA A 10 -10.80 3.05 19.74
C ALA A 10 -10.53 3.52 18.30
N VAL A 11 -9.26 3.49 17.87
CA VAL A 11 -8.89 3.83 16.47
C VAL A 11 -9.49 2.85 15.48
N ILE A 12 -9.39 1.54 15.74
CA ILE A 12 -9.98 0.51 14.87
C ILE A 12 -11.51 0.69 14.79
N ALA A 13 -12.17 0.97 15.91
CA ALA A 13 -13.61 1.19 15.92
C ALA A 13 -14.02 2.42 15.09
N GLU A 14 -13.29 3.52 15.22
CA GLU A 14 -13.54 4.75 14.46
C GLU A 14 -13.35 4.52 12.96
N ILE A 15 -12.26 3.88 12.54
CA ILE A 15 -12.00 3.58 11.12
C ILE A 15 -13.06 2.62 10.58
N ALA A 16 -13.31 1.50 11.28
CA ALA A 16 -14.24 0.48 10.83
C ALA A 16 -15.66 1.05 10.65
N ASN A 17 -16.16 1.80 11.64
CA ASN A 17 -17.55 2.26 11.62
C ASN A 17 -17.75 3.50 10.75
N ASN A 18 -16.82 4.46 10.78
CA ASN A 18 -17.05 5.76 10.14
C ASN A 18 -16.52 5.83 8.71
N LEU A 19 -15.47 5.07 8.39
CA LEU A 19 -14.82 5.15 7.07
C LEU A 19 -15.09 3.91 6.22
N VAL A 20 -15.12 2.73 6.83
CA VAL A 20 -15.11 1.46 6.10
C VAL A 20 -16.52 0.89 5.92
N ALA A 21 -17.36 0.94 6.94
CA ALA A 21 -18.73 0.44 6.87
C ALA A 21 -19.54 1.01 5.68
N PRO A 22 -19.45 2.32 5.34
CA PRO A 22 -20.15 2.86 4.17
C PRO A 22 -19.66 2.31 2.82
N VAL A 23 -18.43 1.78 2.76
CA VAL A 23 -17.80 1.29 1.52
C VAL A 23 -18.02 -0.20 1.34
N ILE A 24 -17.87 -0.99 2.41
CA ILE A 24 -17.92 -2.47 2.33
C ILE A 24 -19.19 -3.06 2.94
N GLY A 25 -20.03 -2.26 3.59
CA GLY A 25 -21.22 -2.70 4.31
C GLY A 25 -20.92 -3.32 5.68
N GLU A 26 -21.87 -3.15 6.62
CA GLU A 26 -21.79 -3.62 8.01
C GLU A 26 -21.50 -5.13 8.12
N ALA A 27 -22.06 -5.94 7.22
CA ALA A 27 -21.89 -7.39 7.20
C ALA A 27 -20.41 -7.83 7.05
N ASN A 28 -19.56 -6.98 6.47
CA ASN A 28 -18.15 -7.28 6.22
C ASN A 28 -17.21 -6.72 7.31
N LEU A 29 -17.72 -5.98 8.30
CA LEU A 29 -16.88 -5.37 9.34
C LEU A 29 -16.19 -6.40 10.23
N ALA A 30 -16.80 -7.57 10.45
CA ALA A 30 -16.18 -8.63 11.23
C ALA A 30 -14.86 -9.10 10.59
N ALA A 31 -14.87 -9.36 9.28
CA ALA A 31 -13.68 -9.74 8.52
C ALA A 31 -12.65 -8.60 8.49
N TYR A 32 -13.09 -7.36 8.27
CA TYR A 32 -12.21 -6.18 8.30
C TYR A 32 -11.49 -6.04 9.65
N ARG A 33 -12.23 -6.17 10.77
CA ARG A 33 -11.67 -6.07 12.13
C ARG A 33 -10.71 -7.23 12.43
N ALA A 34 -11.03 -8.44 11.98
CA ALA A 34 -10.16 -9.61 12.14
C ALA A 34 -8.78 -9.40 11.48
N GLY A 35 -8.73 -8.73 10.33
CA GLY A 35 -7.49 -8.42 9.61
C GLY A 35 -6.46 -7.62 10.43
N PHE A 36 -6.88 -6.80 11.39
CA PHE A 36 -5.94 -6.09 12.27
C PHE A 36 -5.16 -7.01 13.22
N ASN A 37 -5.65 -8.23 13.47
CA ASN A 37 -5.01 -9.23 14.31
C ASN A 37 -4.39 -10.39 13.50
N ASP A 38 -4.46 -10.33 12.16
CA ASP A 38 -3.91 -11.36 11.29
C ASP A 38 -2.38 -11.25 11.21
N SER A 39 -1.68 -12.32 11.58
CA SER A 39 -0.21 -12.33 11.66
C SER A 39 0.45 -12.28 10.28
N GLN A 40 -0.20 -12.83 9.25
CA GLN A 40 0.32 -12.78 7.88
C GLN A 40 0.30 -11.36 7.34
N SER A 41 -0.80 -10.64 7.57
CA SER A 41 -0.95 -9.23 7.21
C SER A 41 0.04 -8.33 7.95
N ASP A 42 0.26 -8.56 9.26
CA ASP A 42 1.31 -7.84 10.02
C ASP A 42 2.71 -8.11 9.45
N GLN A 43 3.05 -9.38 9.17
CA GLN A 43 4.33 -9.74 8.58
C GLN A 43 4.53 -9.11 7.20
N ALA A 44 3.52 -9.19 6.32
CA ALA A 44 3.56 -8.58 5.00
C ALA A 44 3.75 -7.06 5.07
N THR A 45 3.07 -6.39 6.00
CA THR A 45 3.21 -4.94 6.24
C THR A 45 4.65 -4.57 6.63
N ARG A 46 5.26 -5.34 7.55
CA ARG A 46 6.65 -5.11 7.98
C ARG A 46 7.64 -5.34 6.85
N ILE A 47 7.44 -6.37 6.04
CA ILE A 47 8.29 -6.65 4.87
C ILE A 47 8.19 -5.50 3.88
N SER A 48 6.97 -5.07 3.52
CA SER A 48 6.74 -3.96 2.59
C SER A 48 7.35 -2.65 3.08
N PHE A 49 7.21 -2.33 4.36
CA PHE A 49 7.83 -1.14 4.96
C PHE A 49 9.37 -1.19 4.84
N LYS A 50 9.98 -2.31 5.27
CA LYS A 50 11.44 -2.50 5.17
C LYS A 50 11.92 -2.48 3.71
N PHE A 51 11.14 -3.04 2.79
CA PHE A 51 11.43 -3.05 1.36
C PHE A 51 11.54 -1.63 0.79
N GLY A 52 10.60 -0.75 1.16
CA GLY A 52 10.63 0.67 0.79
C GLY A 52 11.84 1.41 1.38
N CYS A 53 12.09 1.23 2.69
CA CYS A 53 13.24 1.85 3.36
C CYS A 53 14.58 1.42 2.74
N ALA A 54 14.76 0.12 2.48
CA ALA A 54 15.99 -0.42 1.90
C ALA A 54 16.26 0.07 0.47
N ARG A 55 15.26 0.62 -0.20
CA ARG A 55 15.34 1.15 -1.58
C ARG A 55 15.30 2.67 -1.65
N GLY A 56 15.38 3.35 -0.51
CA GLY A 56 15.38 4.81 -0.46
C GLY A 56 14.07 5.44 -0.95
N VAL A 57 12.93 4.74 -0.79
CA VAL A 57 11.62 5.31 -1.13
C VAL A 57 11.31 6.45 -0.16
N THR A 58 11.20 7.67 -0.69
CA THR A 58 10.91 8.90 0.08
C THR A 58 9.51 9.45 -0.15
N GLY A 59 8.76 8.89 -1.09
CA GLY A 59 7.43 9.33 -1.46
C GLY A 59 6.74 8.35 -2.41
N THR A 60 5.53 8.68 -2.83
CA THR A 60 4.73 7.85 -3.75
C THR A 60 4.17 8.69 -4.91
N PRO A 61 4.01 8.09 -6.10
CA PRO A 61 4.45 6.75 -6.48
C PRO A 61 5.98 6.64 -6.67
N TYR A 62 6.52 5.44 -6.45
CA TYR A 62 7.93 5.09 -6.70
C TYR A 62 7.98 3.74 -7.41
N TYR A 63 8.64 3.66 -8.57
CA TYR A 63 8.61 2.47 -9.41
C TYR A 63 9.98 1.82 -9.50
N PHE A 64 9.98 0.48 -9.48
CA PHE A 64 11.17 -0.34 -9.69
C PHE A 64 10.87 -1.37 -10.76
N VAL A 65 11.80 -1.55 -11.69
CA VAL A 65 11.76 -2.62 -12.69
C VAL A 65 13.01 -3.47 -12.50
N ASN A 66 12.82 -4.77 -12.24
CA ASN A 66 13.90 -5.71 -11.91
C ASN A 66 14.83 -5.21 -10.77
N GLY A 67 14.26 -4.49 -9.80
CA GLY A 67 15.00 -3.94 -8.65
C GLY A 67 15.69 -2.61 -8.91
N ILE A 68 15.67 -2.08 -10.14
CA ILE A 68 16.27 -0.79 -10.50
C ILE A 68 15.20 0.32 -10.41
N PRO A 69 15.46 1.43 -9.70
CA PRO A 69 14.52 2.55 -9.62
C PRO A 69 14.39 3.26 -10.96
N LEU A 70 13.18 3.69 -11.32
CA LEU A 70 12.95 4.57 -12.47
C LEU A 70 13.15 6.04 -12.05
N SER A 71 13.64 6.88 -12.97
CA SER A 71 14.03 8.29 -12.71
C SER A 71 12.87 9.21 -12.30
N ASP A 72 11.64 8.85 -12.67
CA ASP A 72 10.47 9.73 -12.58
C ASP A 72 9.67 9.47 -11.29
N SER A 73 10.35 9.49 -10.13
CA SER A 73 9.71 9.30 -8.83
C SER A 73 8.75 10.45 -8.51
N GLY A 74 7.56 10.13 -7.98
CA GLY A 74 6.59 11.11 -7.50
C GLY A 74 5.52 11.53 -8.51
N SER A 75 5.56 11.05 -9.75
CA SER A 75 4.48 11.22 -10.73
C SER A 75 3.95 9.86 -11.20
N PRO A 76 2.63 9.68 -11.33
CA PRO A 76 2.06 8.47 -11.92
C PRO A 76 2.62 8.24 -13.33
N MET A 77 3.02 7.00 -13.60
CA MET A 77 3.47 6.59 -14.92
C MET A 77 2.28 6.24 -15.81
N ASP A 78 2.21 6.84 -17.01
CA ASP A 78 1.18 6.53 -17.99
C ASP A 78 1.44 5.19 -18.70
N TYR A 79 0.42 4.73 -19.44
CA TYR A 79 0.49 3.47 -20.18
C TYR A 79 1.65 3.44 -21.19
N ASN A 80 1.85 4.51 -21.95
CA ASN A 80 2.87 4.54 -23.00
C ASN A 80 4.28 4.42 -22.42
N LYS A 81 4.53 5.09 -21.29
CA LYS A 81 5.79 5.03 -20.55
C LYS A 81 6.03 3.64 -19.95
N TRP A 82 4.99 2.96 -19.48
CA TRP A 82 5.09 1.56 -19.06
C TRP A 82 5.49 0.65 -20.21
N ILE A 83 4.79 0.76 -21.35
CA ILE A 83 5.09 -0.03 -22.55
C ILE A 83 6.53 0.21 -23.00
N SER A 84 6.96 1.46 -23.14
CA SER A 84 8.33 1.76 -23.54
C SER A 84 9.40 1.27 -22.55
N THR A 85 9.04 1.08 -21.28
CA THR A 85 9.95 0.58 -20.24
C THR A 85 10.00 -0.96 -20.24
N LEU A 86 8.87 -1.64 -20.44
CA LEU A 86 8.75 -3.09 -20.28
C LEU A 86 8.99 -3.85 -21.58
N ASP A 87 8.56 -3.36 -22.73
CA ASP A 87 8.64 -4.07 -24.02
C ASP A 87 10.07 -4.52 -24.36
N PRO A 88 11.11 -3.66 -24.23
CA PRO A 88 12.49 -4.07 -24.47
C PRO A 88 12.98 -5.19 -23.55
N LEU A 89 12.41 -5.31 -22.34
CA LEU A 89 12.80 -6.31 -21.35
C LEU A 89 12.15 -7.68 -21.60
N VAL A 90 11.07 -7.71 -22.38
CA VAL A 90 10.32 -8.93 -22.71
C VAL A 90 10.45 -9.33 -24.17
N GLY A 91 11.38 -8.72 -24.91
CA GLY A 91 11.65 -9.06 -26.31
C GLY A 91 10.58 -8.57 -27.29
N LYS A 92 9.78 -7.59 -26.90
CA LYS A 92 8.88 -6.86 -27.80
C LYS A 92 9.64 -5.64 -28.33
N MET A 93 9.77 -5.56 -29.64
CA MET A 93 10.26 -4.36 -30.34
C MET A 93 9.07 -3.55 -30.83
#